data_AF-A0A7E5W3B0-F1
#
_entry.id   AF-A0A7E5W3B0-F1
#
_cell.length_a   1.000
_cell.length_b   1.000
_cell.length_c   1.000
_cell.angle_alpha   90.00
_cell.angle_beta   90.00
_cell.angle_gamma   90.00
#
_symmetry.space_group_name_H-M   'P 1'
#
loop_
_entity.id
_entity.type
_entity.pdbx_description
1 polymer ?
#
loop_
_entity_poly.entity_id
_entity_poly.type
_entity_poly.pdbx_seq_one_letter_code
_entity_poly.pdbx_strand_id
1 'polypeptide(L)'
;MPRPKLSEEEKKERKRVRERIRKAKIKTDPVSREEHLRKDRERLARRKAAGLIVTRSQMTARARRIVQKNNLISARAYYQRKKANANVARHNQTSVSVTNDVTESLSKNRDNEPGISQEKIRPCSSRLFQQNVRCNSPNLRFDAILASSSHYLRTSSPLDLSIASPLRTPSASSINSEESTLRANTPNLEPSLATIKFNQDIKIKFRKYQKLKTQQICDLKNQLAKANKIILMYKKRYMRLNQELKKFKKSNLQVRQIPKKPNNTDLQKRIRKIVIQFFEDDDNSNLCPGKKDTVTQNGVKKQKRLLKDTIKNLHKKYLTSGHPPISYVNFTRMRPFWVTQPKLNARNTCLCQKHENMDLLITSLKRNRIIKENTTTEILSSICCDIFKVECLQRTCPICRNRLLNYQEFDNSKDVVYWAWKKIKKNYKKNGVDKIAINVEKVRITVKPLQLINIFEDNLKPFLMQ
;
A
#
# COMPACT_ATOMS: atom_id res chain seq x y z
N MET A 1 -22.73 -12.40 -33.44
CA MET A 1 -22.47 -11.66 -32.19
C MET A 1 -20.97 -11.67 -31.87
N PRO A 2 -20.27 -10.53 -31.90
CA PRO A 2 -18.85 -10.49 -31.54
C PRO A 2 -18.65 -10.66 -30.03
N ARG A 3 -17.74 -11.56 -29.62
CA ARG A 3 -17.48 -11.84 -28.19
C ARG A 3 -16.95 -10.58 -27.48
N PRO A 4 -17.44 -10.26 -26.27
CA PRO A 4 -16.98 -9.11 -25.52
C PRO A 4 -15.48 -9.23 -25.20
N LYS A 5 -14.72 -8.15 -25.45
CA LYS A 5 -13.28 -8.09 -25.18
C LYS A 5 -13.06 -8.09 -23.66
N LEU A 6 -12.42 -9.15 -23.16
CA LEU A 6 -12.03 -9.30 -21.75
C LEU A 6 -11.11 -8.16 -21.30
N SER A 7 -11.29 -7.68 -20.07
CA SER A 7 -10.39 -6.68 -19.48
C SER A 7 -8.98 -7.25 -19.27
N GLU A 8 -7.97 -6.39 -19.25
CA GLU A 8 -6.58 -6.80 -19.01
C GLU A 8 -6.38 -7.49 -17.65
N GLU A 9 -7.15 -7.09 -16.64
CA GLU A 9 -7.11 -7.72 -15.32
C GLU A 9 -7.74 -9.12 -15.35
N GLU A 10 -8.84 -9.30 -16.07
CA GLU A 10 -9.50 -10.59 -16.22
C GLU A 10 -8.66 -11.56 -17.06
N LYS A 11 -7.98 -11.08 -18.10
CA LYS A 11 -6.97 -11.88 -18.84
C LYS A 11 -5.84 -12.35 -17.92
N LYS A 12 -5.33 -11.46 -17.05
CA LYS A 12 -4.28 -11.80 -16.08
C LYS A 12 -4.75 -12.81 -15.05
N GLU A 13 -5.97 -12.69 -14.52
CA GLU A 13 -6.50 -13.64 -13.55
C GLU A 13 -6.76 -15.01 -14.19
N ARG A 14 -7.34 -15.06 -15.39
CA ARG A 14 -7.48 -16.32 -16.16
C ARG A 14 -6.13 -17.01 -16.38
N LYS A 15 -5.08 -16.24 -16.69
CA LYS A 15 -3.71 -16.76 -16.81
C LYS A 15 -3.18 -17.33 -15.48
N ARG A 16 -3.43 -16.65 -14.36
CA ARG A 16 -3.05 -17.13 -13.01
C ARG A 16 -3.78 -18.42 -12.64
N VAL A 17 -5.07 -18.51 -12.92
CA VAL A 17 -5.88 -19.71 -12.65
C VAL A 17 -5.40 -20.90 -13.48
N ARG A 18 -5.19 -20.71 -14.79
CA ARG A 18 -4.63 -21.77 -15.66
C ARG A 18 -3.27 -22.26 -15.17
N GLU A 19 -2.41 -21.34 -14.73
CA GLU A 19 -1.09 -21.69 -14.20
C GLU A 19 -1.17 -22.44 -12.86
N ARG A 20 -2.13 -22.09 -11.99
CA ARG A 20 -2.39 -22.87 -10.75
C ARG A 20 -2.84 -24.28 -11.07
N ILE A 21 -3.76 -24.45 -12.03
CA ILE A 21 -4.25 -25.77 -12.46
C ILE A 21 -3.10 -26.58 -13.07
N ARG A 22 -2.28 -25.99 -13.94
CA ARG A 22 -1.10 -26.65 -14.53
C ARG A 22 -0.14 -27.14 -13.45
N LYS A 23 0.18 -26.30 -12.47
CA LYS A 23 1.06 -26.66 -11.34
C LYS A 23 0.46 -27.74 -10.44
N ALA A 24 -0.86 -27.73 -10.24
CA ALA A 24 -1.55 -28.78 -9.50
C ALA A 24 -1.44 -30.13 -10.22
N LYS A 25 -1.68 -30.16 -11.54
CA LYS A 25 -1.54 -31.37 -12.38
C LYS A 25 -0.13 -31.96 -12.35
N ILE A 26 0.90 -31.12 -12.47
CA ILE A 26 2.31 -31.54 -12.37
C ILE A 26 2.65 -32.06 -10.96
N LYS A 27 1.97 -31.56 -9.91
CA LYS A 27 2.23 -32.00 -8.53
C LYS A 27 1.59 -33.37 -8.24
N THR A 28 0.46 -33.67 -8.86
CA THR A 28 -0.28 -34.94 -8.67
C THR A 28 0.36 -36.12 -9.39
N ASP A 29 0.99 -35.92 -10.55
CA ASP A 29 1.65 -36.99 -11.30
C ASP A 29 3.17 -37.04 -10.96
N PRO A 30 3.68 -38.13 -10.38
CA PRO A 30 5.08 -38.27 -10.00
C PRO A 30 6.04 -38.19 -11.21
N VAL A 31 5.65 -38.72 -12.37
CA VAL A 31 6.51 -38.76 -13.57
C VAL A 31 6.65 -37.35 -14.16
N SER A 32 5.53 -36.64 -14.34
CA SER A 32 5.55 -35.25 -14.78
C SER A 32 6.28 -34.32 -13.80
N ARG A 33 6.18 -34.60 -12.49
CA ARG A 33 6.91 -33.86 -11.45
C ARG A 33 8.42 -34.00 -11.60
N GLU A 34 8.90 -35.22 -11.81
CA GLU A 34 10.33 -35.52 -11.95
C GLU A 34 10.90 -34.91 -13.22
N GLU A 35 10.18 -35.01 -14.34
CA GLU A 35 10.58 -34.36 -15.60
C GLU A 35 10.64 -32.83 -15.46
N HIS A 36 9.67 -32.23 -14.75
CA HIS A 36 9.69 -30.80 -14.46
C HIS A 36 10.90 -30.40 -13.60
N LEU A 37 11.22 -31.17 -12.57
CA LEU A 37 12.40 -30.93 -11.73
C LEU A 37 13.70 -31.05 -12.53
N ARG A 38 13.80 -32.03 -13.44
CA ARG A 38 14.95 -32.19 -14.35
C ARG A 38 15.14 -30.95 -15.23
N LYS A 39 14.09 -30.51 -15.93
CA LYS A 39 14.12 -29.30 -16.78
C LYS A 39 14.47 -28.04 -15.99
N ASP A 40 14.01 -27.92 -14.75
CA ASP A 40 14.35 -26.78 -13.88
C ASP A 40 15.81 -26.83 -13.42
N ARG A 41 16.36 -28.01 -13.09
CA ARG A 41 17.79 -28.18 -12.76
C ARG A 41 18.68 -27.79 -13.94
N GLU A 42 18.37 -28.27 -15.14
CA GLU A 42 19.09 -27.92 -16.39
C GLU A 42 19.01 -26.41 -16.69
N ARG A 43 17.84 -25.79 -16.52
CA ARG A 43 17.66 -24.34 -16.70
C ARG A 43 18.51 -23.56 -15.70
N LEU A 44 18.54 -23.99 -14.44
CA LEU A 44 19.34 -23.35 -13.40
C LEU A 44 20.84 -23.49 -13.67
N ALA A 45 21.30 -24.66 -14.12
CA ALA A 45 22.67 -24.90 -14.53
C ALA A 45 23.10 -23.97 -15.69
N ARG A 46 22.28 -23.87 -16.74
CA ARG A 46 22.52 -22.94 -17.86
C ARG A 46 22.62 -21.49 -17.40
N ARG A 47 21.73 -21.04 -16.52
CA ARG A 47 21.75 -19.66 -16.00
C ARG A 47 22.94 -19.38 -15.07
N LYS A 48 23.41 -20.39 -14.34
CA LYS A 48 24.65 -20.30 -13.54
C LYS A 48 25.87 -20.19 -14.46
N ALA A 49 25.97 -21.05 -15.48
CA ALA A 49 27.05 -21.00 -16.47
C ALA A 49 27.09 -19.66 -17.22
N ALA A 50 25.92 -19.10 -17.55
CA ALA A 50 25.80 -17.78 -18.19
C ALA A 50 26.02 -16.58 -17.24
N GLY A 51 26.35 -16.80 -15.96
CA GLY A 51 26.58 -15.71 -14.98
C GLY A 51 25.33 -14.92 -14.59
N LEU A 52 24.13 -15.35 -14.97
CA LEU A 52 22.85 -14.67 -14.70
C LEU A 52 22.33 -14.92 -13.27
N ILE A 53 22.93 -15.86 -12.54
CA ILE A 53 22.60 -16.17 -11.14
C ILE A 53 23.86 -15.95 -10.32
N VAL A 54 23.88 -14.86 -9.56
CA VAL A 54 24.99 -14.50 -8.68
C VAL A 54 24.78 -15.17 -7.32
N THR A 55 25.76 -15.96 -6.87
CA THR A 55 25.72 -16.56 -5.53
C THR A 55 25.97 -15.50 -4.45
N ARG A 56 25.50 -15.73 -3.22
CA ARG A 56 25.60 -14.74 -2.13
C ARG A 56 27.04 -14.26 -1.88
N SER A 57 28.03 -15.12 -2.07
CA SER A 57 29.46 -14.80 -1.96
C SER A 57 29.90 -13.81 -3.06
N GLN A 58 29.41 -13.98 -4.28
CA GLN A 58 29.72 -13.13 -5.44
C GLN A 58 28.92 -11.81 -5.46
N MET A 59 27.94 -11.63 -4.58
CA MET A 59 27.15 -10.39 -4.51
C MET A 59 27.94 -9.25 -3.86
N THR A 60 27.83 -8.04 -4.44
CA THR A 60 28.32 -6.81 -3.81
C THR A 60 27.60 -6.52 -2.48
N ALA A 61 28.25 -5.79 -1.57
CA ALA A 61 27.66 -5.43 -0.27
C ALA A 61 26.29 -4.74 -0.40
N ARG A 62 26.13 -3.87 -1.41
CA ARG A 62 24.86 -3.20 -1.71
C ARG A 62 23.77 -4.20 -2.13
N ALA A 63 24.10 -5.14 -3.00
CA ALA A 63 23.15 -6.16 -3.45
C ALA A 63 22.74 -7.10 -2.29
N ARG A 64 23.69 -7.48 -1.42
CA ARG A 64 23.41 -8.25 -0.19
C ARG A 64 22.39 -7.55 0.72
N ARG A 65 22.52 -6.23 0.94
CA ARG A 65 21.57 -5.44 1.75
C ARG A 65 20.16 -5.45 1.15
N ILE A 66 20.04 -5.34 -0.19
CA ILE A 66 18.74 -5.37 -0.87
C ILE A 66 18.08 -6.74 -0.68
N VAL A 67 18.82 -7.84 -0.89
CA VAL A 67 18.29 -9.19 -0.68
C VAL A 67 17.86 -9.40 0.77
N GLN A 68 18.65 -8.96 1.74
CA GLN A 68 18.29 -9.06 3.16
C GLN A 68 17.01 -8.27 3.49
N LYS A 69 16.87 -7.05 2.96
CA LYS A 69 15.65 -6.25 3.11
C LYS A 69 14.43 -6.96 2.51
N ASN A 70 14.57 -7.54 1.33
CA ASN A 70 13.48 -8.28 0.69
C ASN A 70 13.10 -9.53 1.49
N ASN A 71 14.08 -10.28 1.99
CA ASN A 71 13.85 -11.44 2.86
C ASN A 71 13.08 -11.07 4.14
N LEU A 72 13.41 -9.94 4.77
CA LEU A 72 12.69 -9.42 5.94
C LEU A 72 11.23 -9.07 5.60
N ILE A 73 10.99 -8.42 4.46
CA ILE A 73 9.64 -8.09 3.99
C ILE A 73 8.82 -9.37 3.74
N SER A 74 9.40 -10.33 3.03
CA SER A 74 8.77 -11.62 2.74
C SER A 74 8.50 -12.44 4.01
N ALA A 75 9.44 -12.48 4.95
CA ALA A 75 9.26 -13.15 6.24
C ALA A 75 8.10 -12.51 7.01
N ARG A 76 8.05 -11.17 7.10
CA ARG A 76 6.96 -10.46 7.78
C ARG A 76 5.60 -10.77 7.14
N ALA A 77 5.50 -10.76 5.81
CA ALA A 77 4.28 -11.09 5.10
C ALA A 77 3.85 -12.56 5.33
N TYR A 78 4.81 -13.49 5.34
CA TYR A 78 4.56 -14.90 5.66
C TYR A 78 3.99 -15.07 7.09
N TYR A 79 4.61 -14.43 8.09
CA TYR A 79 4.12 -14.49 9.48
C TYR A 79 2.73 -13.88 9.64
N GLN A 80 2.46 -12.75 8.97
CA GLN A 80 1.13 -12.14 8.98
C GLN A 80 0.08 -13.07 8.39
N ARG A 81 0.36 -13.71 7.25
CA ARG A 81 -0.54 -14.69 6.64
C ARG A 81 -0.75 -15.91 7.54
N LYS A 82 0.32 -16.43 8.16
CA LYS A 82 0.22 -17.56 9.11
C LYS A 82 -0.67 -17.20 10.31
N LYS A 83 -0.51 -16.00 10.87
CA LYS A 83 -1.34 -15.50 11.98
C LYS A 83 -2.80 -15.32 11.57
N ALA A 84 -3.07 -14.76 10.39
CA ALA A 84 -4.43 -14.62 9.86
C ALA A 84 -5.11 -16.00 9.71
N ASN A 85 -4.42 -16.97 9.11
CA ASN A 85 -4.94 -18.33 8.96
C ASN A 85 -5.19 -19.02 10.31
N ALA A 86 -4.30 -18.83 11.29
CA ALA A 86 -4.50 -19.37 12.64
C ALA A 86 -5.71 -18.77 13.35
N ASN A 87 -5.98 -17.47 13.16
CA ASN A 87 -7.17 -16.82 13.70
C ASN A 87 -8.45 -17.35 13.05
N VAL A 88 -8.44 -17.60 11.73
CA VAL A 88 -9.57 -18.23 11.02
C VAL A 88 -9.81 -19.65 11.54
N ALA A 89 -8.75 -20.45 11.73
CA ALA A 89 -8.86 -21.80 12.27
C ALA A 89 -9.44 -21.83 13.69
N ARG A 90 -9.02 -20.92 14.58
CA ARG A 90 -9.59 -20.79 15.93
C ARG A 90 -11.06 -20.40 15.91
N HIS A 91 -11.45 -19.51 15.00
CA HIS A 91 -12.85 -19.10 14.87
C HIS A 91 -13.73 -20.28 14.43
N ASN A 92 -13.24 -21.09 13.50
CA ASN A 92 -13.94 -22.30 13.03
C ASN A 92 -14.00 -23.42 14.08
N GLN A 93 -13.03 -23.52 15.00
CA GLN A 93 -13.10 -24.47 16.13
C GLN A 93 -14.13 -24.02 17.18
N THR A 94 -14.26 -22.71 17.41
CA THR A 94 -15.22 -22.18 18.40
C THR A 94 -16.67 -22.35 17.93
N SER A 95 -16.91 -22.51 16.62
CA SER A 95 -18.24 -22.77 16.05
C SER A 95 -18.67 -24.24 16.09
N VAL A 96 -17.77 -25.19 16.36
CA VAL A 96 -18.09 -26.64 16.37
C VAL A 96 -18.38 -27.16 17.78
N SER A 97 -18.00 -26.43 18.84
CA SER A 97 -18.17 -26.86 20.24
C SER A 97 -19.45 -26.37 20.93
N VAL A 98 -20.47 -25.92 20.19
CA VAL A 98 -21.78 -25.49 20.77
C VAL A 98 -22.87 -26.50 20.41
N THR A 99 -22.60 -27.78 20.62
CA THR A 99 -23.60 -28.84 20.81
C THR A 99 -22.92 -29.95 21.61
N ASN A 100 -23.07 -29.91 22.93
CA ASN A 100 -23.25 -31.06 23.82
C ASN A 100 -23.24 -30.53 25.25
N ASP A 101 -24.30 -30.89 25.97
CA ASP A 101 -24.73 -30.35 27.25
C ASP A 101 -24.49 -31.42 28.34
N VAL A 102 -24.24 -30.95 29.58
CA VAL A 102 -24.49 -31.60 30.89
C VAL A 102 -23.41 -32.51 31.56
N THR A 103 -23.11 -32.13 32.82
CA THR A 103 -22.48 -32.82 33.99
C THR A 103 -21.02 -33.30 33.81
N GLU A 104 -20.07 -33.09 34.72
CA GLU A 104 -20.07 -33.46 36.14
C GLU A 104 -18.82 -32.87 36.85
N SER A 105 -18.94 -32.60 38.14
CA SER A 105 -17.89 -32.13 39.04
C SER A 105 -16.98 -33.27 39.49
N LEU A 106 -15.65 -33.09 39.50
CA LEU A 106 -14.76 -33.29 40.67
C LEU A 106 -13.26 -33.32 40.33
N SER A 107 -12.51 -32.89 41.36
CA SER A 107 -11.16 -33.29 41.78
C SER A 107 -9.91 -32.76 41.04
N LYS A 108 -9.11 -32.08 41.89
CA LYS A 108 -7.69 -31.76 41.78
C LYS A 108 -6.87 -33.03 41.50
N ASN A 109 -5.77 -32.89 40.76
CA ASN A 109 -4.44 -33.17 41.31
C ASN A 109 -3.35 -32.43 40.54
N ARG A 110 -2.52 -31.74 41.32
CA ARG A 110 -1.16 -31.35 40.95
C ARG A 110 -0.31 -32.62 40.98
N ASP A 111 0.66 -32.74 40.09
CA ASP A 111 2.08 -32.75 40.46
C ASP A 111 2.99 -33.02 39.26
N ASN A 112 4.19 -32.44 39.35
CA ASN A 112 5.44 -32.69 38.61
C ASN A 112 5.69 -31.95 37.28
N GLU A 113 6.09 -30.68 37.41
CA GLU A 113 7.28 -30.14 36.74
C GLU A 113 8.57 -30.76 37.34
N PRO A 114 9.71 -30.82 36.62
CA PRO A 114 10.71 -29.73 36.63
C PRO A 114 11.29 -29.48 35.22
N GLY A 115 11.83 -28.33 34.83
CA GLY A 115 12.25 -27.14 35.55
C GLY A 115 13.38 -26.47 34.74
N ILE A 116 13.01 -25.42 34.00
CA ILE A 116 13.73 -24.13 33.88
C ILE A 116 15.21 -24.12 33.42
N SER A 117 15.47 -23.40 32.32
CA SER A 117 16.35 -22.22 32.39
C SER A 117 15.82 -21.08 31.50
N GLN A 118 15.62 -19.94 32.15
CA GLN A 118 15.15 -18.67 31.59
C GLN A 118 16.31 -17.92 30.93
N GLU A 119 16.05 -17.12 29.89
CA GLU A 119 16.46 -15.71 29.90
C GLU A 119 15.72 -14.82 28.87
N LYS A 120 14.99 -13.84 29.43
CA LYS A 120 14.78 -12.43 29.03
C LYS A 120 14.25 -12.10 27.63
N ILE A 121 12.92 -12.05 27.53
CA ILE A 121 12.17 -11.33 26.48
C ILE A 121 11.98 -9.86 26.90
N ARG A 122 12.48 -8.92 26.08
CA ARG A 122 12.26 -7.47 26.24
C ARG A 122 10.77 -7.10 26.13
N PRO A 123 10.24 -6.15 26.93
CA PRO A 123 8.84 -5.74 26.83
C PRO A 123 8.63 -4.82 25.61
N CYS A 124 7.78 -5.22 24.67
CA CYS A 124 7.28 -4.36 23.59
C CYS A 124 5.95 -3.72 24.02
N SER A 125 5.81 -2.40 23.85
CA SER A 125 4.73 -1.53 24.34
C SER A 125 3.32 -1.76 23.75
N SER A 126 2.98 -2.98 23.34
CA SER A 126 1.66 -3.31 22.75
C SER A 126 0.56 -3.64 23.75
N ARG A 127 0.89 -3.81 25.05
CA ARG A 127 -0.10 -4.21 26.08
C ARG A 127 -1.12 -3.11 26.42
N LEU A 128 -0.77 -1.83 26.29
CA LEU A 128 -1.71 -0.74 26.57
C LEU A 128 -2.80 -0.56 25.50
N PHE A 129 -2.62 -1.12 24.30
CA PHE A 129 -3.63 -1.04 23.24
C PHE A 129 -4.69 -2.16 23.30
N GLN A 130 -4.42 -3.25 24.03
CA GLN A 130 -5.35 -4.38 24.15
C GLN A 130 -6.38 -4.23 25.28
N GLN A 131 -6.14 -3.36 26.27
CA GLN A 131 -7.13 -3.10 27.32
C GLN A 131 -8.30 -2.24 26.83
N ASN A 132 -8.09 -1.31 25.90
CA ASN A 132 -9.16 -0.42 25.43
C ASN A 132 -10.14 -1.03 24.41
N VAL A 133 -9.88 -2.24 23.89
CA VAL A 133 -10.76 -2.90 22.90
C VAL A 133 -11.70 -3.92 23.54
N ARG A 134 -11.47 -4.31 24.80
CA ARG A 134 -12.30 -5.32 25.50
C ARG A 134 -13.65 -4.81 26.01
N CYS A 135 -13.93 -3.52 25.93
CA CYS A 135 -15.14 -2.94 26.54
C CYS A 135 -16.36 -2.83 25.61
N ASN A 136 -16.27 -3.23 24.32
CA ASN A 136 -17.36 -3.03 23.34
C ASN A 136 -17.80 -4.31 22.61
N SER A 137 -17.93 -5.45 23.30
CA SER A 137 -18.26 -6.73 22.66
C SER A 137 -19.40 -7.58 23.27
N PRO A 138 -20.54 -7.03 23.71
CA PRO A 138 -21.78 -7.82 23.84
C PRO A 138 -22.65 -7.80 22.57
N ASN A 139 -22.72 -6.67 21.85
CA ASN A 139 -23.71 -6.49 20.76
C ASN A 139 -23.35 -7.25 19.47
N LEU A 140 -22.06 -7.37 19.14
CA LEU A 140 -21.61 -8.06 17.93
C LEU A 140 -21.86 -9.57 17.93
N ARG A 141 -21.98 -10.19 19.12
CA ARG A 141 -22.29 -11.63 19.26
C ARG A 141 -23.79 -11.92 19.03
N PHE A 142 -24.67 -11.00 19.41
CA PHE A 142 -26.12 -11.16 19.22
C PHE A 142 -26.55 -10.93 17.76
N ASP A 143 -25.96 -9.94 17.08
CA ASP A 143 -26.26 -9.65 15.67
C ASP A 143 -25.84 -10.79 14.74
N ALA A 144 -24.77 -11.51 15.08
CA ALA A 144 -24.30 -12.68 14.32
C ALA A 144 -25.25 -13.88 14.44
N ILE A 145 -25.90 -14.06 15.60
CA ILE A 145 -26.89 -15.14 15.83
C ILE A 145 -28.18 -14.84 15.06
N LEU A 146 -28.64 -13.58 15.04
CA LEU A 146 -29.82 -13.14 14.26
C LEU A 146 -29.61 -13.22 12.74
N ALA A 147 -28.41 -12.87 12.25
CA ALA A 147 -28.08 -12.98 10.83
C ALA A 147 -28.09 -14.44 10.34
N SER A 148 -27.61 -15.36 11.17
CA SER A 148 -27.57 -16.80 10.88
C SER A 148 -28.97 -17.42 10.82
N SER A 149 -29.89 -17.02 11.71
CA SER A 149 -31.29 -17.48 11.67
C SER A 149 -32.09 -16.91 10.48
N SER A 150 -31.74 -15.71 9.97
CA SER A 150 -32.43 -15.13 8.80
C SER A 150 -32.08 -15.83 7.48
N HIS A 151 -30.90 -16.47 7.41
CA HIS A 151 -30.44 -17.20 6.23
C HIS A 151 -31.18 -18.53 6.04
N TYR A 152 -31.55 -19.21 7.13
CA TYR A 152 -32.35 -20.44 7.09
C TYR A 152 -33.80 -20.20 6.65
N LEU A 153 -34.36 -19.00 6.89
CA LEU A 153 -35.73 -18.66 6.46
C LEU A 153 -35.81 -18.11 5.02
N ARG A 154 -34.67 -17.82 4.38
CA ARG A 154 -34.61 -17.31 3.00
C ARG A 154 -34.47 -18.39 1.92
N THR A 155 -34.24 -19.65 2.31
CA THR A 155 -34.04 -20.78 1.36
C THR A 155 -35.27 -21.69 1.22
N SER A 156 -36.30 -21.50 2.04
CA SER A 156 -37.63 -22.07 1.83
C SER A 156 -38.48 -21.11 0.98
N SER A 157 -38.42 -21.26 -0.34
CA SER A 157 -39.37 -20.63 -1.26
C SER A 157 -40.79 -21.14 -0.99
N PRO A 158 -41.84 -20.30 -1.11
CA PRO A 158 -43.22 -20.74 -0.95
C PRO A 158 -43.59 -21.66 -2.13
N LEU A 159 -44.03 -22.89 -1.85
CA LEU A 159 -44.83 -23.65 -2.80
C LEU A 159 -46.25 -23.06 -2.77
N ASP A 160 -46.74 -22.70 -3.95
CA ASP A 160 -48.04 -22.10 -4.21
C ASP A 160 -49.18 -22.79 -3.47
N LEU A 161 -49.87 -22.01 -2.64
CA LEU A 161 -51.20 -22.32 -2.12
C LEU A 161 -52.19 -21.41 -2.84
N SER A 162 -52.59 -21.82 -4.04
CA SER A 162 -53.86 -21.39 -4.62
C SER A 162 -54.48 -22.57 -5.38
N ILE A 163 -55.51 -23.17 -4.79
CA ILE A 163 -56.82 -23.47 -5.38
C ILE A 163 -57.73 -23.82 -4.20
N ALA A 164 -58.74 -22.98 -4.00
CA ALA A 164 -59.86 -23.25 -3.13
C ALA A 164 -60.79 -24.29 -3.76
N SER A 165 -61.38 -25.17 -2.96
CA SER A 165 -62.83 -25.47 -2.96
C SER A 165 -63.21 -26.57 -1.97
N PRO A 166 -64.48 -26.62 -1.51
CA PRO A 166 -64.89 -27.14 -0.21
C PRO A 166 -65.17 -28.65 -0.20
N LEU A 167 -65.12 -29.19 1.02
CA LEU A 167 -65.62 -30.50 1.42
C LEU A 167 -66.97 -30.84 0.74
N ARG A 168 -66.97 -31.88 -0.10
CA ARG A 168 -68.14 -32.70 -0.39
C ARG A 168 -67.87 -34.12 0.11
N THR A 169 -68.65 -34.53 1.09
CA THR A 169 -68.83 -35.93 1.50
C THR A 169 -69.45 -36.71 0.34
N PRO A 170 -69.00 -37.94 0.02
CA PRO A 170 -69.79 -38.85 -0.80
C PRO A 170 -70.71 -39.69 0.08
N SER A 171 -71.99 -39.50 -0.18
CA SER A 171 -73.10 -40.38 0.16
C SER A 171 -72.93 -41.76 -0.49
N ALA A 172 -73.58 -42.76 0.11
CA ALA A 172 -73.68 -44.13 -0.36
C ALA A 172 -74.35 -44.29 -1.74
N SER A 173 -74.28 -45.52 -2.27
CA SER A 173 -74.76 -46.06 -3.58
C SER A 173 -73.77 -45.86 -4.74
N SER A 174 -73.52 -46.77 -5.68
CA SER A 174 -73.89 -48.17 -5.93
C SER A 174 -73.16 -48.60 -7.23
N ILE A 175 -72.83 -49.89 -7.36
CA ILE A 175 -72.83 -50.67 -8.62
C ILE A 175 -71.59 -50.60 -9.56
N ASN A 176 -70.93 -51.78 -9.65
CA ASN A 176 -70.37 -52.52 -10.79
C ASN A 176 -69.12 -52.02 -11.56
N SER A 177 -68.06 -52.86 -11.57
CA SER A 177 -67.57 -53.66 -12.73
C SER A 177 -66.55 -52.87 -13.57
N GLU A 178 -65.35 -53.30 -13.93
CA GLU A 178 -64.78 -54.62 -14.22
C GLU A 178 -63.26 -54.54 -13.98
N GLU A 179 -62.65 -55.59 -13.43
CA GLU A 179 -61.20 -55.79 -13.52
C GLU A 179 -60.98 -57.21 -14.06
N SER A 180 -60.56 -57.27 -15.32
CA SER A 180 -59.98 -58.45 -15.97
C SER A 180 -58.57 -58.00 -16.34
N THR A 181 -57.46 -58.64 -15.97
CA THR A 181 -57.16 -60.07 -15.91
C THR A 181 -55.84 -60.22 -15.14
N LEU A 182 -55.69 -61.30 -14.35
CA LEU A 182 -54.59 -62.27 -14.44
C LEU A 182 -54.50 -63.13 -13.17
N ARG A 183 -54.86 -64.42 -13.39
CA ARG A 183 -54.27 -65.66 -12.84
C ARG A 183 -54.67 -66.16 -11.44
N ALA A 184 -55.36 -67.31 -11.53
CA ALA A 184 -54.95 -68.63 -11.01
C ALA A 184 -55.18 -68.96 -9.52
N ASN A 185 -56.26 -69.73 -9.31
CA ASN A 185 -56.29 -71.03 -8.63
C ASN A 185 -55.27 -71.24 -7.49
N THR A 186 -55.71 -71.02 -6.26
CA THR A 186 -55.28 -71.83 -5.12
C THR A 186 -56.48 -72.22 -4.25
N PRO A 187 -56.45 -73.41 -3.60
CA PRO A 187 -57.63 -74.04 -3.04
C PRO A 187 -58.09 -73.33 -1.77
N ASN A 188 -59.41 -73.26 -1.65
CA ASN A 188 -60.16 -72.71 -0.53
C ASN A 188 -59.90 -73.56 0.74
N LEU A 189 -58.84 -73.24 1.48
CA LEU A 189 -58.66 -73.68 2.86
C LEU A 189 -59.39 -72.66 3.73
N GLU A 190 -60.58 -73.03 4.21
CA GLU A 190 -61.28 -72.26 5.23
C GLU A 190 -60.32 -71.95 6.38
N PRO A 191 -60.07 -70.67 6.70
CA PRO A 191 -59.21 -70.32 7.81
C PRO A 191 -59.87 -70.83 9.09
N SER A 192 -59.15 -71.64 9.88
CA SER A 192 -59.68 -72.09 11.17
C SER A 192 -60.17 -70.90 12.00
N LEU A 193 -61.18 -71.10 12.84
CA LEU A 193 -61.77 -70.07 13.70
C LEU A 193 -60.70 -69.31 14.52
N ALA A 194 -59.57 -69.95 14.83
CA ALA A 194 -58.42 -69.36 15.49
C ALA A 194 -57.66 -68.34 14.60
N THR A 195 -57.50 -68.61 13.30
CA THR A 195 -56.84 -67.71 12.34
C THR A 195 -57.68 -66.47 12.04
N ILE A 196 -59.01 -66.61 12.00
CA ILE A 196 -59.94 -65.46 11.86
C ILE A 196 -59.87 -64.57 13.12
N LYS A 197 -59.90 -65.16 14.31
CA LYS A 197 -59.74 -64.42 15.59
C LYS A 197 -58.38 -63.72 15.68
N PHE A 198 -57.30 -64.39 15.32
CA PHE A 198 -55.94 -63.81 15.34
C PHE A 198 -55.81 -62.60 14.40
N ASN A 199 -56.35 -62.69 13.19
CA ASN A 199 -56.34 -61.57 12.24
C ASN A 199 -57.23 -60.39 12.67
N GLN A 200 -58.35 -60.68 13.37
CA GLN A 200 -59.16 -59.63 14.00
C GLN A 200 -58.39 -58.95 15.14
N ASP A 201 -57.68 -59.71 15.98
CA ASP A 201 -56.85 -59.17 17.06
C ASP A 201 -55.70 -58.29 16.55
N ILE A 202 -55.04 -58.68 15.46
CA ILE A 202 -54.01 -57.86 14.81
C ILE A 202 -54.62 -56.57 14.28
N LYS A 203 -55.78 -56.62 13.62
CA LYS A 203 -56.47 -55.41 13.13
C LYS A 203 -56.88 -54.48 14.28
N ILE A 204 -57.34 -55.03 15.40
CA ILE A 204 -57.69 -54.26 16.59
C ILE A 204 -56.44 -53.61 17.20
N LYS A 205 -55.34 -54.35 17.34
CA LYS A 205 -54.05 -53.83 17.84
C LYS A 205 -53.48 -52.74 16.93
N PHE A 206 -53.56 -52.91 15.60
CA PHE A 206 -53.11 -51.91 14.63
C PHE A 206 -53.93 -50.63 14.70
N ARG A 207 -55.27 -50.74 14.77
CA ARG A 207 -56.16 -49.58 14.96
C ARG A 207 -55.87 -48.85 16.28
N LYS A 208 -55.60 -49.58 17.37
CA LYS A 208 -55.22 -49.01 18.67
C LYS A 208 -53.88 -48.27 18.59
N TYR A 209 -52.87 -48.87 17.95
CA TYR A 209 -51.58 -48.23 17.71
C TYR A 209 -51.71 -46.96 16.86
N GLN A 210 -52.52 -47.00 15.81
CA GLN A 210 -52.71 -45.86 14.91
C GLN A 210 -53.40 -44.69 15.63
N LYS A 211 -54.40 -44.98 16.48
CA LYS A 211 -55.04 -43.98 17.36
C LYS A 211 -54.04 -43.36 18.35
N LEU A 212 -53.23 -44.17 19.03
CA LEU A 212 -52.18 -43.70 19.94
C LEU A 212 -51.16 -42.79 19.23
N LYS A 213 -50.71 -43.19 18.04
CA LYS A 213 -49.78 -42.40 17.23
C LYS A 213 -50.39 -41.06 16.80
N THR A 214 -51.65 -41.03 16.39
CA THR A 214 -52.34 -39.78 16.05
C THR A 214 -52.52 -38.86 17.24
N GLN A 215 -52.78 -39.42 18.43
CA GLN A 215 -52.91 -38.67 19.67
C GLN A 215 -51.58 -38.03 20.07
N GLN A 216 -50.49 -38.80 20.02
CA GLN A 216 -49.15 -38.28 20.31
C GLN A 216 -48.71 -37.17 19.35
N ILE A 217 -49.04 -37.28 18.06
CA ILE A 217 -48.79 -36.22 17.07
C ILE A 217 -49.61 -34.97 17.39
N CYS A 218 -50.87 -35.12 17.80
CA CYS A 218 -51.72 -34.00 18.20
C CYS A 218 -51.15 -33.28 19.43
N ASP A 219 -50.70 -34.03 20.43
CA ASP A 219 -50.11 -33.50 21.65
C ASP A 219 -48.82 -32.71 21.38
N LEU A 220 -47.94 -33.24 20.53
CA LEU A 220 -46.71 -32.55 20.12
C LEU A 220 -47.01 -31.25 19.35
N LYS A 221 -48.00 -31.26 18.44
CA LYS A 221 -48.44 -30.04 17.74
C LYS A 221 -48.97 -28.99 18.71
N ASN A 222 -49.74 -29.41 19.72
CA ASN A 222 -50.26 -28.52 20.75
C ASN A 222 -49.15 -27.94 21.64
N GLN A 223 -48.14 -28.74 22.00
CA GLN A 223 -46.96 -28.27 22.72
C GLN A 223 -46.15 -27.25 21.90
N LEU A 224 -45.95 -27.51 20.61
CA LEU A 224 -45.25 -26.60 19.70
C LEU A 224 -46.01 -25.28 19.51
N ALA A 225 -47.34 -25.34 19.40
CA ALA A 225 -48.18 -24.14 19.34
C ALA A 225 -48.08 -23.29 20.62
N LYS A 226 -48.05 -23.93 21.81
CA LYS A 226 -47.83 -23.25 23.09
C LYS A 226 -46.45 -22.59 23.15
N ALA A 227 -45.39 -23.29 22.75
CA ALA A 227 -44.04 -22.74 22.70
C ALA A 227 -43.93 -21.53 21.75
N ASN A 228 -44.53 -21.63 20.57
CA ASN A 228 -44.55 -20.52 19.60
C ASN A 228 -45.31 -19.31 20.12
N LYS A 229 -46.41 -19.50 20.87
CA LYS A 229 -47.15 -18.41 21.52
C LYS A 229 -46.27 -17.68 22.55
N ILE A 230 -45.49 -18.41 23.33
CA ILE A 230 -44.54 -17.85 24.29
C ILE A 230 -43.45 -17.04 23.56
N ILE A 231 -42.83 -17.60 22.51
CA ILE A 231 -41.81 -16.90 21.70
C ILE A 231 -42.37 -15.60 21.11
N LEU A 232 -43.59 -15.62 20.57
CA LEU A 232 -44.27 -14.43 20.05
C LEU A 232 -44.48 -13.37 21.13
N MET A 233 -44.85 -13.77 22.35
CA MET A 233 -44.99 -12.84 23.48
C MET A 233 -43.65 -12.17 23.83
N TYR A 234 -42.56 -12.93 23.94
CA TYR A 234 -41.23 -12.38 24.21
C TYR A 234 -40.75 -11.46 23.09
N LYS A 235 -41.00 -11.81 21.82
CA LYS A 235 -40.69 -10.96 20.67
C LYS A 235 -41.43 -9.62 20.71
N LYS A 236 -42.74 -9.65 21.03
CA LYS A 236 -43.55 -8.42 21.20
C LYS A 236 -43.05 -7.57 22.38
N ARG A 237 -42.63 -8.19 23.49
CA ARG A 237 -42.06 -7.47 24.65
C ARG A 237 -40.73 -6.81 24.31
N TYR A 238 -39.84 -7.52 23.62
CA TYR A 238 -38.55 -6.99 23.15
C TYR A 238 -38.72 -5.79 22.21
N MET A 239 -39.66 -5.89 21.25
CA MET A 239 -39.97 -4.78 20.34
C MET A 239 -40.44 -3.52 21.08
N ARG A 240 -41.32 -3.67 22.09
CA ARG A 240 -41.79 -2.55 22.94
C ARG A 240 -40.64 -1.90 23.71
N LEU A 241 -39.82 -2.70 24.41
CA LEU A 241 -38.65 -2.21 25.16
C LEU A 241 -37.66 -1.46 24.25
N ASN A 242 -37.39 -1.97 23.05
CA ASN A 242 -36.52 -1.30 22.09
C ASN A 242 -37.11 0.02 21.57
N GLN A 243 -38.43 0.10 21.42
CA GLN A 243 -39.12 1.32 21.00
C GLN A 243 -39.08 2.37 22.13
N GLU A 244 -39.26 1.96 23.38
CA GLU A 244 -39.08 2.81 24.57
C GLU A 244 -37.64 3.29 24.71
N LEU A 245 -36.64 2.42 24.52
CA LEU A 245 -35.23 2.79 24.56
C LEU A 245 -34.85 3.79 23.45
N LYS A 246 -35.45 3.65 22.26
CA LYS A 246 -35.32 4.62 21.16
C LYS A 246 -35.95 5.97 21.53
N LYS A 247 -37.15 5.97 22.14
CA LYS A 247 -37.81 7.19 22.63
C LYS A 247 -36.97 7.87 23.72
N PHE A 248 -36.43 7.10 24.67
CA PHE A 248 -35.58 7.59 25.75
C PHE A 248 -34.25 8.17 25.24
N LYS A 249 -33.65 7.57 24.21
CA LYS A 249 -32.48 8.15 23.52
C LYS A 249 -32.82 9.44 22.77
N LYS A 250 -34.03 9.55 22.22
CA LYS A 250 -34.49 10.73 21.48
C LYS A 250 -34.86 11.89 22.39
N SER A 251 -35.43 11.63 23.58
CA SER A 251 -35.71 12.64 24.59
C SER A 251 -34.43 13.13 25.30
N ASN A 252 -33.46 12.25 25.56
CA ASN A 252 -32.15 12.62 26.12
C ASN A 252 -31.21 13.34 25.12
N LEU A 253 -31.60 13.45 23.84
CA LEU A 253 -30.84 14.22 22.83
C LEU A 253 -31.08 15.74 22.91
N GLN A 254 -31.98 16.21 23.79
CA GLN A 254 -32.16 17.65 24.04
C GLN A 254 -31.25 18.22 25.14
N VAL A 255 -30.30 17.44 25.68
CA VAL A 255 -29.38 17.92 26.71
C VAL A 255 -27.93 17.99 26.19
N ARG A 256 -27.47 19.24 26.06
CA ARG A 256 -26.10 19.77 25.91
C ARG A 256 -25.37 19.44 24.60
N GLN A 257 -25.36 20.44 23.73
CA GLN A 257 -24.34 20.60 22.68
C GLN A 257 -22.96 20.74 23.34
N ILE A 258 -22.35 19.63 23.74
CA ILE A 258 -20.90 19.60 23.98
C ILE A 258 -20.26 19.63 22.59
N PRO A 259 -19.51 20.67 22.21
CA PRO A 259 -18.84 20.69 20.91
C PRO A 259 -17.94 19.46 20.85
N LYS A 260 -18.22 18.57 19.90
CA LYS A 260 -17.36 17.41 19.64
C LYS A 260 -15.96 17.95 19.38
N LYS A 261 -14.99 17.66 20.27
CA LYS A 261 -13.58 17.98 20.01
C LYS A 261 -13.26 17.44 18.61
N PRO A 262 -12.72 18.28 17.69
CA PRO A 262 -12.41 17.83 16.35
C PRO A 262 -11.50 16.62 16.46
N ASN A 263 -11.87 15.53 15.79
CA ASN A 263 -11.01 14.35 15.69
C ASN A 263 -9.61 14.84 15.28
N ASN A 264 -8.56 14.40 15.99
CA ASN A 264 -7.17 14.85 15.77
C ASN A 264 -6.77 14.81 14.27
N THR A 265 -7.35 13.87 13.53
CA THR A 265 -7.23 13.75 12.07
C THR A 265 -7.69 14.96 11.27
N ASP A 266 -8.75 15.66 11.68
CA ASP A 266 -9.29 16.80 10.92
C ASP A 266 -8.50 18.08 11.18
N LEU A 267 -8.04 18.29 12.42
CA LEU A 267 -7.07 19.35 12.72
C LEU A 267 -5.80 19.15 11.91
N GLN A 268 -5.27 17.92 11.86
CA GLN A 268 -4.07 17.61 11.09
C GLN A 268 -4.26 17.82 9.58
N LYS A 269 -5.44 17.51 9.03
CA LYS A 269 -5.79 17.83 7.63
C LYS A 269 -5.83 19.34 7.37
N ARG A 270 -6.41 20.13 8.29
CA ARG A 270 -6.45 21.60 8.17
C ARG A 270 -5.05 22.19 8.20
N ILE A 271 -4.23 21.79 9.18
CA ILE A 271 -2.82 22.22 9.26
C ILE A 271 -2.07 21.84 8.00
N ARG A 272 -2.24 20.61 7.49
CA ARG A 272 -1.59 20.19 6.24
C ARG A 272 -1.97 21.06 5.05
N LYS A 273 -3.23 21.48 4.93
CA LYS A 273 -3.67 22.40 3.87
C LYS A 273 -2.97 23.75 3.98
N ILE A 274 -2.91 24.32 5.18
CA ILE A 274 -2.23 25.60 5.44
C ILE A 274 -0.74 25.50 5.08
N VAL A 275 -0.07 24.41 5.48
CA VAL A 275 1.34 24.17 5.14
C VAL A 275 1.55 24.03 3.63
N ILE A 276 0.64 23.34 2.92
CA ILE A 276 0.71 23.22 1.46
C ILE A 276 0.55 24.60 0.81
N GLN A 277 -0.44 25.38 1.24
CA GLN A 277 -0.69 26.73 0.74
C GLN A 277 0.52 27.63 0.96
N PHE A 278 1.10 27.62 2.16
CA PHE A 278 2.34 28.34 2.46
C PHE A 278 3.48 27.99 1.51
N PHE A 279 3.65 26.70 1.17
CA PHE A 279 4.67 26.31 0.19
C PHE A 279 4.28 26.67 -1.25
N GLU A 280 3.00 26.80 -1.57
CA GLU A 280 2.47 27.21 -2.87
C GLU A 280 2.39 28.73 -3.05
N ASP A 281 2.67 29.52 -2.00
CA ASP A 281 2.85 30.95 -2.14
C ASP A 281 4.14 31.26 -2.90
N ASP A 282 4.05 32.20 -3.85
CA ASP A 282 5.19 32.57 -4.70
C ASP A 282 6.32 33.22 -3.90
N ASP A 283 6.05 33.78 -2.71
CA ASP A 283 7.05 34.29 -1.78
C ASP A 283 7.95 33.21 -1.19
N ASN A 284 7.51 31.95 -1.21
CA ASN A 284 8.20 30.83 -0.58
C ASN A 284 8.74 29.83 -1.62
N SER A 285 8.10 29.72 -2.78
CA SER A 285 8.61 28.91 -3.89
C SER A 285 8.19 29.43 -5.26
N ASN A 286 9.04 29.24 -6.28
CA ASN A 286 8.76 29.61 -7.66
C ASN A 286 8.32 28.41 -8.49
N LEU A 287 7.31 28.58 -9.35
CA LEU A 287 6.97 27.62 -10.40
C LEU A 287 8.07 27.54 -11.46
N CYS A 288 8.43 26.31 -11.87
CA CYS A 288 9.31 26.13 -13.02
C CYS A 288 8.54 26.44 -14.32
N PRO A 289 9.13 27.17 -15.28
CA PRO A 289 8.43 27.58 -16.50
C PRO A 289 8.26 26.45 -17.53
N GLY A 290 9.08 25.39 -17.48
CA GLY A 290 9.07 24.36 -18.49
C GLY A 290 7.85 23.43 -18.41
N LYS A 291 7.15 23.19 -19.53
CA LYS A 291 6.06 22.19 -19.61
C LYS A 291 6.49 20.76 -19.20
N LYS A 292 7.79 20.46 -19.33
CA LYS A 292 8.39 19.17 -18.93
C LYS A 292 8.86 19.16 -17.47
N ASP A 293 8.92 20.31 -16.79
CA ASP A 293 9.32 20.43 -15.39
C ASP A 293 8.19 19.99 -14.46
N THR A 294 7.91 18.70 -14.47
CA THR A 294 6.84 18.08 -13.70
C THR A 294 7.41 17.00 -12.78
N VAL A 295 6.82 16.87 -11.60
CA VAL A 295 7.14 15.81 -10.65
C VAL A 295 5.93 14.90 -10.54
N THR A 296 6.16 13.59 -10.63
CA THR A 296 5.11 12.57 -10.49
C THR A 296 5.39 11.72 -9.26
N GLN A 297 4.43 11.64 -8.34
CA GLN A 297 4.48 10.74 -7.20
C GLN A 297 3.11 10.12 -6.97
N ASN A 298 3.07 8.81 -6.72
CA ASN A 298 1.83 8.04 -6.48
C ASN A 298 0.75 8.24 -7.57
N GLY A 299 1.16 8.36 -8.83
CA GLY A 299 0.25 8.57 -9.97
C GLY A 299 -0.26 10.00 -10.13
N VAL A 300 0.10 10.92 -9.23
CA VAL A 300 -0.26 12.34 -9.34
C VAL A 300 0.91 13.12 -9.95
N LYS A 301 0.66 13.77 -11.09
CA LYS A 301 1.62 14.64 -11.78
C LYS A 301 1.31 16.11 -11.48
N LYS A 302 2.31 16.86 -11.04
CA LYS A 302 2.21 18.29 -10.69
C LYS A 302 3.39 19.07 -11.28
N GLN A 303 3.17 20.35 -11.59
CA GLN A 303 4.24 21.25 -12.03
C GLN A 303 5.25 21.44 -10.89
N LYS A 304 6.53 21.37 -11.22
CA LYS A 304 7.61 21.49 -10.24
C LYS A 304 7.71 22.92 -9.72
N ARG A 305 7.87 23.05 -8.42
CA ARG A 305 8.20 24.29 -7.71
C ARG A 305 9.56 24.19 -7.05
N LEU A 306 10.29 25.29 -7.03
CA LEU A 306 11.61 25.43 -6.41
C LEU A 306 11.53 26.35 -5.20
N LEU A 307 11.99 25.87 -4.05
CA LEU A 307 12.06 26.67 -2.83
C LEU A 307 13.00 27.86 -3.02
N LYS A 308 12.59 29.05 -2.55
CA LYS A 308 13.42 30.26 -2.55
C LYS A 308 14.49 30.25 -1.46
N ASP A 309 14.23 29.58 -0.34
CA ASP A 309 15.13 29.49 0.81
C ASP A 309 15.20 28.06 1.38
N THR A 310 16.09 27.84 2.33
CA THR A 310 16.20 26.62 3.11
C THR A 310 14.91 26.35 3.89
N ILE A 311 14.58 25.06 4.06
CA ILE A 311 13.36 24.66 4.79
C ILE A 311 13.38 25.14 6.24
N LYS A 312 14.58 25.28 6.83
CA LYS A 312 14.76 25.82 8.18
C LYS A 312 14.30 27.28 8.28
N ASN A 313 14.72 28.12 7.33
CA ASN A 313 14.32 29.53 7.32
C ASN A 313 12.83 29.68 6.98
N LEU A 314 12.33 28.88 6.04
CA LEU A 314 10.90 28.85 5.72
C LEU A 314 10.04 28.41 6.91
N HIS A 315 10.53 27.50 7.75
CA HIS A 315 9.84 27.11 8.98
C HIS A 315 9.79 28.25 9.98
N LYS A 316 10.89 29.00 10.15
CA LYS A 316 10.89 30.22 10.97
C LYS A 316 9.89 31.24 10.44
N LYS A 317 9.91 31.52 9.12
CA LYS A 317 8.96 32.42 8.45
C LYS A 317 7.52 31.98 8.69
N TYR A 318 7.22 30.68 8.52
CA TYR A 318 5.90 30.11 8.79
C TYR A 318 5.41 30.37 10.23
N LEU A 319 6.30 30.24 11.22
CA LEU A 319 5.96 30.51 12.62
C LEU A 319 5.72 32.01 12.87
N THR A 320 6.46 32.89 12.20
CA THR A 320 6.28 34.35 12.29
C THR A 320 5.00 34.83 11.60
N SER A 321 4.55 34.16 10.53
CA SER A 321 3.35 34.53 9.76
C SER A 321 2.00 34.27 10.47
N GLY A 322 2.01 33.90 11.75
CA GLY A 322 0.78 33.68 12.54
C GLY A 322 0.03 32.38 12.22
N HIS A 323 0.67 31.44 11.51
CA HIS A 323 0.08 30.12 11.24
C HIS A 323 0.10 29.22 12.49
N PRO A 324 -0.71 28.13 12.52
CA PRO A 324 -0.72 27.21 13.64
C PRO A 324 0.67 26.63 13.91
N PRO A 325 1.17 26.65 15.16
CA PRO A 325 2.52 26.22 15.48
C PRO A 325 2.71 24.73 15.18
N ILE A 326 3.79 24.41 14.47
CA ILE A 326 4.16 23.05 14.10
C ILE A 326 5.64 22.83 14.33
N SER A 327 6.00 21.61 14.71
CA SER A 327 7.41 21.23 14.79
C SER A 327 8.05 21.20 13.40
N TYR A 328 9.35 21.49 13.33
CA TYR A 328 10.13 21.44 12.10
C TYR A 328 10.00 20.08 11.37
N VAL A 329 9.98 18.98 12.14
CA VAL A 329 9.81 17.62 11.58
C VAL A 329 8.44 17.44 10.94
N ASN A 330 7.37 17.94 11.57
CA ASN A 330 6.04 17.85 10.97
C ASN A 330 5.89 18.77 9.75
N PHE A 331 6.46 19.97 9.79
CA PHE A 331 6.51 20.89 8.66
C PHE A 331 7.19 20.26 7.43
N THR A 332 8.38 19.69 7.63
CA THR A 332 9.14 19.02 6.55
C THR A 332 8.41 17.80 5.98
N ARG A 333 7.68 17.04 6.82
CA ARG A 333 6.87 15.88 6.38
C ARG A 333 5.60 16.28 5.65
N MET A 334 5.00 17.42 5.99
CA MET A 334 3.79 17.94 5.36
C MET A 334 4.07 18.67 4.03
N ARG A 335 5.34 18.98 3.73
CA ARG A 335 5.76 19.59 2.48
C ARG A 335 5.25 18.79 1.25
N PRO A 336 4.60 19.44 0.28
CA PRO A 336 4.15 18.79 -0.95
C PRO A 336 5.34 18.31 -1.79
N PHE A 337 5.18 17.17 -2.47
CA PHE A 337 6.28 16.52 -3.19
C PHE A 337 6.73 17.26 -4.46
N TRP A 338 5.87 18.11 -5.01
CA TRP A 338 6.17 18.93 -6.19
C TRP A 338 6.98 20.18 -5.84
N VAL A 339 7.13 20.51 -4.56
CA VAL A 339 7.98 21.60 -4.07
C VAL A 339 9.33 21.02 -3.64
N THR A 340 10.36 21.38 -4.40
CA THR A 340 11.69 20.78 -4.30
C THR A 340 12.75 21.84 -4.02
N GLN A 341 13.86 21.43 -3.39
CA GLN A 341 15.02 22.32 -3.27
C GLN A 341 15.69 22.47 -4.64
N PRO A 342 16.17 23.67 -5.00
CA PRO A 342 17.00 23.85 -6.17
C PRO A 342 18.24 22.96 -6.06
N LYS A 343 18.57 22.24 -7.13
CA LYS A 343 19.82 21.47 -7.20
C LYS A 343 20.99 22.44 -7.27
N LEU A 344 22.17 22.03 -6.79
CA LEU A 344 23.40 22.85 -6.87
C LEU A 344 23.68 23.34 -8.30
N ASN A 345 23.36 22.52 -9.30
CA ASN A 345 23.51 22.83 -10.72
C ASN A 345 22.50 23.86 -11.26
N ALA A 346 21.55 24.31 -10.45
CA ALA A 346 20.48 25.26 -10.82
C ALA A 346 20.64 26.63 -10.12
N ARG A 347 21.77 26.88 -9.47
CA ARG A 347 22.12 28.21 -8.96
C ARG A 347 22.55 29.09 -10.14
N ASN A 348 22.17 30.37 -10.12
CA ASN A 348 22.65 31.39 -11.06
C ASN A 348 24.12 31.76 -10.77
N THR A 349 25.00 30.78 -10.74
CA THR A 349 26.45 30.93 -10.55
C THR A 349 27.13 30.03 -11.58
N CYS A 350 27.82 30.60 -12.58
CA CYS A 350 28.56 29.78 -13.54
C CYS A 350 29.75 29.13 -12.82
N LEU A 351 29.70 27.81 -12.60
CA LEU A 351 30.86 26.99 -12.20
C LEU A 351 31.55 26.40 -13.43
N CYS A 352 31.44 27.09 -14.56
CA CYS A 352 32.02 26.65 -15.81
C CYS A 352 33.53 26.90 -15.81
N GLN A 353 34.27 25.98 -16.44
CA GLN A 353 35.73 26.03 -16.55
C GLN A 353 36.25 27.40 -17.05
N LYS A 354 35.49 28.09 -17.92
CA LYS A 354 35.84 29.40 -18.45
C LYS A 354 35.85 30.49 -17.38
N HIS A 355 34.77 30.62 -16.61
CA HIS A 355 34.66 31.63 -15.56
C HIS A 355 35.71 31.38 -14.46
N GLU A 356 35.86 30.12 -14.03
CA GLU A 356 36.88 29.75 -13.05
C GLU A 356 38.30 30.02 -13.57
N ASN A 357 38.60 29.74 -14.84
CA ASN A 357 39.91 30.06 -15.42
C ASN A 357 40.16 31.56 -15.53
N MET A 358 39.13 32.36 -15.81
CA MET A 358 39.24 33.83 -15.81
C MET A 358 39.53 34.36 -14.41
N ASP A 359 38.80 33.90 -13.40
CA ASP A 359 39.05 34.30 -12.00
C ASP A 359 40.48 33.94 -11.56
N LEU A 360 40.99 32.76 -11.98
CA LEU A 360 42.37 32.35 -11.70
C LEU A 360 43.42 33.22 -12.40
N LEU A 361 43.16 33.66 -13.65
CA LEU A 361 44.02 34.60 -14.37
C LEU A 361 44.04 35.97 -13.69
N ILE A 362 42.87 36.50 -13.34
CA ILE A 362 42.71 37.79 -12.66
C ILE A 362 43.43 37.78 -11.31
N THR A 363 43.23 36.72 -10.53
CA THR A 363 43.92 36.52 -9.25
C THR A 363 45.45 36.53 -9.43
N SER A 364 45.95 35.92 -10.51
CA SER A 364 47.38 35.93 -10.81
C SER A 364 47.88 37.31 -11.22
N LEU A 365 47.19 38.01 -12.12
CA LEU A 365 47.55 39.36 -12.57
C LEU A 365 47.56 40.34 -11.39
N LYS A 366 46.56 40.26 -10.50
CA LYS A 366 46.48 41.09 -9.29
C LYS A 366 47.60 40.78 -8.30
N ARG A 367 47.92 39.50 -8.08
CA ARG A 367 49.01 39.08 -7.18
C ARG A 367 50.36 39.65 -7.62
N ASN A 368 50.59 39.71 -8.93
CA ASN A 368 51.81 40.27 -9.52
C ASN A 368 51.73 41.80 -9.73
N ARG A 369 50.68 42.46 -9.22
CA ARG A 369 50.46 43.90 -9.32
C ARG A 369 50.45 44.43 -10.76
N ILE A 370 49.98 43.62 -11.71
CA ILE A 370 49.82 44.01 -13.12
C ILE A 370 48.51 44.77 -13.32
N ILE A 371 47.45 44.41 -12.56
CA ILE A 371 46.14 45.07 -12.58
C ILE A 371 45.72 45.53 -11.18
N LYS A 372 44.82 46.51 -11.12
CA LYS A 372 44.26 47.02 -9.85
C LYS A 372 43.06 46.22 -9.39
N GLU A 373 42.28 45.70 -10.31
CA GLU A 373 41.03 44.98 -10.09
C GLU A 373 41.29 43.59 -9.53
N ASN A 374 40.40 43.12 -8.65
CA ASN A 374 40.50 41.83 -7.98
C ASN A 374 39.45 40.80 -8.46
N THR A 375 38.31 41.29 -8.96
CA THR A 375 37.15 40.46 -9.31
C THR A 375 36.76 40.70 -10.75
N THR A 376 36.23 39.67 -11.39
CA THR A 376 35.70 39.72 -12.75
C THR A 376 34.68 40.84 -12.95
N THR A 377 33.81 41.11 -11.97
CA THR A 377 32.84 42.23 -12.03
C THR A 377 33.52 43.60 -12.04
N GLU A 378 34.62 43.78 -11.31
CA GLU A 378 35.39 45.02 -11.30
C GLU A 378 36.04 45.26 -12.66
N ILE A 379 36.63 44.22 -13.25
CA ILE A 379 37.19 44.27 -14.62
C ILE A 379 36.11 44.63 -15.64
N LEU A 380 34.94 44.01 -15.56
CA LEU A 380 33.82 44.32 -16.45
C LEU A 380 33.37 45.78 -16.27
N SER A 381 33.38 46.30 -15.04
CA SER A 381 33.02 47.70 -14.76
C SER A 381 34.09 48.68 -15.26
N SER A 382 35.37 48.30 -15.21
CA SER A 382 36.46 49.07 -15.78
C SER A 382 36.34 49.14 -17.31
N ILE A 383 35.94 48.05 -17.96
CA ILE A 383 35.90 47.94 -19.43
C ILE A 383 34.59 48.45 -20.05
N CYS A 384 33.44 48.13 -19.45
CA CYS A 384 32.11 48.40 -20.00
C CYS A 384 31.47 49.60 -19.28
N CYS A 385 30.68 50.40 -20.02
CA CYS A 385 29.88 51.45 -19.38
C CYS A 385 28.76 50.88 -18.52
N ASP A 386 28.17 49.77 -18.96
CA ASP A 386 27.11 49.06 -18.27
C ASP A 386 27.27 47.55 -18.53
N ILE A 387 27.40 46.77 -17.46
CA ILE A 387 27.59 45.31 -17.52
C ILE A 387 26.33 44.56 -17.96
N PHE A 388 25.15 45.20 -17.89
CA PHE A 388 23.88 44.60 -18.27
C PHE A 388 23.51 44.87 -19.73
N LYS A 389 24.22 45.76 -20.42
CA LYS A 389 23.99 46.05 -21.84
C LYS A 389 24.77 45.09 -22.74
N VAL A 390 24.04 44.34 -23.55
CA VAL A 390 24.59 43.38 -24.53
C VAL A 390 25.57 44.06 -25.49
N GLU A 391 25.28 45.28 -25.93
CA GLU A 391 26.15 46.06 -26.84
C GLU A 391 27.53 46.38 -26.22
N CYS A 392 27.59 46.58 -24.90
CA CYS A 392 28.85 46.83 -24.20
C CYS A 392 29.69 45.54 -24.12
N LEU A 393 29.05 44.42 -23.81
CA LEU A 393 29.69 43.10 -23.73
C LEU A 393 30.18 42.62 -25.12
N GLN A 394 29.42 42.90 -26.18
CA GLN A 394 29.81 42.59 -27.55
C GLN A 394 30.85 43.56 -28.15
N ARG A 395 31.27 44.59 -27.39
CA ARG A 395 32.19 45.65 -27.84
C ARG A 395 31.69 46.45 -29.06
N THR A 396 30.38 46.49 -29.28
CA THR A 396 29.75 47.29 -30.35
C THR A 396 29.31 48.67 -29.85
N CYS A 397 29.29 48.89 -28.54
CA CYS A 397 28.94 50.17 -27.93
C CYS A 397 29.91 51.30 -28.35
N PRO A 398 29.42 52.44 -28.86
CA PRO A 398 30.28 53.55 -29.31
C PRO A 398 31.11 54.17 -28.17
N ILE A 399 30.65 54.06 -26.93
CA ILE A 399 31.26 54.70 -25.75
C ILE A 399 32.42 53.86 -25.19
N CYS A 400 32.27 52.53 -25.11
CA CYS A 400 33.27 51.65 -24.47
C CYS A 400 33.98 50.66 -25.41
N ARG A 401 33.69 50.66 -26.71
CA ARG A 401 34.35 49.75 -27.68
C ARG A 401 35.88 49.79 -27.61
N ASN A 402 36.46 50.96 -27.35
CA ASN A 402 37.90 51.19 -27.30
C ASN A 402 38.46 51.25 -25.88
N ARG A 403 37.64 51.00 -24.85
CA ARG A 403 38.12 51.06 -23.47
C ARG A 403 38.94 49.81 -23.16
N LEU A 404 40.20 50.00 -22.79
CA LEU A 404 41.13 48.94 -22.40
C LEU A 404 41.37 48.96 -20.90
N LEU A 405 41.83 47.84 -20.35
CA LEU A 405 42.27 47.78 -18.96
C LEU A 405 43.57 48.55 -18.78
N ASN A 406 43.70 49.18 -17.63
CA ASN A 406 44.92 49.89 -17.27
C ASN A 406 45.90 48.93 -16.61
N TYR A 407 46.95 48.55 -17.34
CA TYR A 407 48.04 47.73 -16.82
C TYR A 407 49.08 48.60 -16.13
N GLN A 408 49.51 48.20 -14.94
CA GLN A 408 50.60 48.85 -14.20
C GLN A 408 51.96 48.42 -14.74
N GLU A 409 53.02 49.18 -14.41
CA GLU A 409 54.39 48.81 -14.78
C GLU A 409 54.77 47.45 -14.16
N PHE A 410 55.35 46.57 -14.98
CA PHE A 410 55.78 45.24 -14.57
C PHE A 410 57.13 44.87 -15.17
N ASP A 411 57.89 44.05 -14.44
CA ASP A 411 59.17 43.49 -14.90
C ASP A 411 58.92 42.18 -15.65
N ASN A 412 59.09 42.20 -16.98
CA ASN A 412 58.87 41.04 -17.84
C ASN A 412 59.98 39.96 -17.73
N SER A 413 61.02 40.20 -16.93
CA SER A 413 62.11 39.25 -16.70
C SER A 413 61.73 38.16 -15.70
N LYS A 414 60.76 38.43 -14.82
CA LYS A 414 60.34 37.53 -13.74
C LYS A 414 59.19 36.66 -14.18
N ASP A 415 59.36 35.36 -14.01
CA ASP A 415 58.31 34.38 -14.32
C ASP A 415 57.11 34.51 -13.38
N VAL A 416 55.92 34.37 -13.95
CA VAL A 416 54.65 34.40 -13.25
C VAL A 416 53.98 33.04 -13.29
N VAL A 417 53.46 32.61 -12.14
CA VAL A 417 52.77 31.34 -11.98
C VAL A 417 51.28 31.57 -11.81
N TYR A 418 50.48 30.90 -12.64
CA TYR A 418 49.03 30.85 -12.49
C TYR A 418 48.50 29.42 -12.56
N TRP A 419 47.25 29.25 -12.12
CA TRP A 419 46.56 27.97 -12.19
C TRP A 419 45.50 28.02 -13.28
N ALA A 420 45.30 26.92 -14.00
CA ALA A 420 44.20 26.78 -14.94
C ALA A 420 43.69 25.35 -14.97
N TRP A 421 42.38 25.19 -15.10
CA TRP A 421 41.77 23.92 -15.44
C TRP A 421 42.01 23.63 -16.92
N LYS A 422 42.63 22.48 -17.21
CA LYS A 422 42.91 21.99 -18.57
C LYS A 422 42.40 20.56 -18.74
N LYS A 423 41.98 20.23 -19.96
CA LYS A 423 41.61 18.86 -20.36
C LYS A 423 42.90 18.10 -20.70
N ILE A 424 43.25 17.11 -19.90
CA ILE A 424 44.43 16.27 -20.07
C ILE A 424 44.00 14.89 -20.56
N LYS A 425 44.61 14.44 -21.65
CA LYS A 425 44.44 13.07 -22.16
C LYS A 425 45.38 12.15 -21.38
N LYS A 426 44.84 11.21 -20.62
CA LYS A 426 45.59 10.18 -19.90
C LYS A 426 45.33 8.81 -20.50
N ASN A 427 46.40 8.11 -20.84
CA ASN A 427 46.33 6.73 -21.31
C ASN A 427 46.14 5.80 -20.10
N TYR A 428 45.22 4.86 -20.21
CA TYR A 428 45.02 3.82 -19.21
C TYR A 428 44.70 2.49 -19.88
N LYS A 429 45.17 1.39 -19.29
CA LYS A 429 44.89 0.03 -19.75
C LYS A 429 43.58 -0.46 -19.15
N LYS A 430 42.65 -0.91 -20.00
CA LYS A 430 41.44 -1.62 -19.57
C LYS A 430 41.32 -2.90 -20.38
N ASN A 431 41.46 -4.04 -19.70
CA ASN A 431 41.45 -5.38 -20.30
C ASN A 431 42.56 -5.56 -21.36
N GLY A 432 43.79 -5.10 -21.08
CA GLY A 432 44.93 -5.24 -21.98
C GLY A 432 44.95 -4.28 -23.19
N VAL A 433 43.88 -3.50 -23.42
CA VAL A 433 43.80 -2.51 -24.50
C VAL A 433 44.05 -1.11 -23.94
N ASP A 434 44.92 -0.35 -24.61
CA ASP A 434 45.19 1.06 -24.29
C ASP A 434 43.98 1.92 -24.67
N LYS A 435 43.51 2.72 -23.71
CA LYS A 435 42.40 3.66 -23.89
C LYS A 435 42.79 5.04 -23.42
N ILE A 436 42.23 6.06 -24.06
CA ILE A 436 42.45 7.46 -23.70
C ILE A 436 41.27 7.93 -22.84
N ALA A 437 41.53 8.37 -21.62
CA ALA A 437 40.59 9.13 -20.80
C ALA A 437 40.89 10.62 -20.91
N ILE A 438 39.85 11.45 -21.00
CA ILE A 438 39.97 12.91 -20.92
C ILE A 438 39.58 13.31 -19.50
N ASN A 439 40.57 13.74 -18.73
CA ASN A 439 40.36 14.27 -17.38
C ASN A 439 40.48 15.78 -17.38
N VAL A 440 39.73 16.46 -16.51
CA VAL A 440 39.89 17.90 -16.27
C VAL A 440 40.71 18.04 -15.00
N GLU A 441 41.90 18.62 -15.12
CA GLU A 441 42.85 18.74 -14.01
C GLU A 441 43.29 20.20 -13.86
N LYS A 442 43.51 20.64 -12.62
CA LYS A 442 44.00 21.98 -12.30
C LYS A 442 45.52 21.95 -12.42
N VAL A 443 46.05 22.64 -13.41
CA VAL A 443 47.47 22.64 -13.77
C VAL A 443 48.10 23.95 -13.35
N ARG A 444 49.32 23.87 -12.82
CA ARG A 444 50.18 25.02 -12.55
C ARG A 444 50.97 25.36 -13.82
N ILE A 445 50.89 26.60 -14.27
CA ILE A 445 51.52 27.06 -15.51
C ILE A 445 52.41 28.24 -15.17
N THR A 446 53.64 28.22 -15.69
CA THR A 446 54.63 29.29 -15.54
C THR A 446 54.82 29.97 -16.88
N VAL A 447 54.64 31.29 -16.93
CA VAL A 447 54.74 32.12 -18.14
C VAL A 447 55.33 33.48 -17.80
N LYS A 448 55.83 34.20 -18.81
CA LYS A 448 56.24 35.61 -18.63
C LYS A 448 55.03 36.53 -18.44
N PRO A 449 55.15 37.66 -17.73
CA PRO A 449 54.07 38.62 -17.51
C PRO A 449 53.35 39.06 -18.78
N LEU A 450 54.10 39.38 -19.84
CA LEU A 450 53.51 39.78 -21.12
C LEU A 450 52.69 38.65 -21.76
N GLN A 451 53.17 37.41 -21.68
CA GLN A 451 52.42 36.24 -22.16
C GLN A 451 51.15 36.02 -21.35
N LEU A 452 51.18 36.27 -20.04
CA LEU A 452 50.00 36.18 -19.18
C LEU A 452 48.93 37.19 -19.58
N ILE A 453 49.32 38.43 -19.93
CA ILE A 453 48.42 39.46 -20.44
C ILE A 453 47.78 39.01 -21.76
N ASN A 454 48.58 38.52 -22.71
CA ASN A 454 48.05 38.03 -23.99
C ASN A 454 47.05 36.89 -23.79
N ILE A 455 47.38 35.92 -22.92
CA ILE A 455 46.46 34.83 -22.58
C ILE A 455 45.16 35.38 -21.97
N PHE A 456 45.25 36.38 -21.10
CA PHE A 456 44.08 37.00 -20.52
C PHE A 456 43.21 37.70 -21.57
N GLU A 457 43.79 38.50 -22.46
CA GLU A 457 43.08 39.19 -23.54
C GLU A 457 42.41 38.23 -24.53
N ASP A 458 43.12 37.15 -24.89
CA ASP A 458 42.57 36.07 -25.73
C ASP A 458 41.36 35.38 -25.11
N ASN A 459 41.35 35.25 -23.77
CA ASN A 459 40.22 34.65 -23.04
C ASN A 459 39.12 35.67 -22.70
N LEU A 460 39.42 36.97 -22.74
CA LEU A 460 38.47 38.03 -22.43
C LEU A 460 37.37 38.14 -23.50
N LYS A 461 37.73 38.07 -24.79
CA LYS A 461 36.76 38.11 -25.90
C LYS A 461 35.70 37.00 -25.82
N PRO A 462 36.05 35.70 -25.70
CA PRO A 462 35.06 34.63 -25.54
C PRO A 462 34.39 34.62 -24.17
N PHE A 463 34.92 35.34 -23.18
CA PHE A 463 34.30 35.51 -21.87
C PHE A 463 33.17 36.54 -21.91
N LEU A 464 33.35 37.66 -22.62
CA LEU A 464 32.35 38.72 -22.75
C LEU A 464 31.14 38.36 -23.63
N MET A 465 31.30 37.43 -24.58
CA MET A 465 30.24 37.05 -25.54
C MET A 465 29.28 35.94 -25.03
N GLN A 466 29.35 35.56 -23.76
CA GLN A 466 28.46 34.56 -23.14
C GLN A 466 27.47 35.24 -22.19
#